data_AF-X1BJW7-F1
#
_entry.id   AF-X1BJW7-F1
#
_cell.length_a   1.000
_cell.length_b   1.000
_cell.length_c   1.000
_cell.angle_alpha   90.00
_cell.angle_beta   90.00
_cell.angle_gamma   90.00
#
_symmetry.space_group_name_H-M   'P 1'
#
loop_
_entity.id
_entity.type
_entity.pdbx_description
1 polymer ?
#
loop_
_entity_poly.entity_id
_entity_poly.type
_entity_poly.pdbx_seq_one_letter_code
_entity_poly.pdbx_strand_id
1 'polypeptide(L)' 'MHFERFENSEDYEKVKGAYIINREMINRAKKGIIILHPLPRVGEISTDVDDYEGAAYFRQAHNGLYVRMALLALITGRT' A
#
# COMPACT_ATOMS: atom_id res chain seq x y z
N MET A 1 4.21 9.25 1.08
CA MET A 1 5.42 9.83 1.72
C MET A 1 5.13 9.97 3.19
N HIS A 2 6.06 9.60 4.08
CA HIS A 2 5.86 9.73 5.54
C HIS A 2 6.43 11.05 6.04
N PHE A 3 5.71 11.72 6.95
CA PHE A 3 6.11 13.01 7.53
C PHE A 3 7.47 12.96 8.21
N GLU A 4 7.78 11.85 8.88
CA GLU A 4 9.04 11.60 9.59
C GLU A 4 10.31 11.70 8.70
N ARG A 5 10.14 11.69 7.37
CA ARG A 5 11.23 11.81 6.40
C ARG A 5 11.54 13.26 6.00
N PHE A 6 10.81 14.25 6.52
CA PHE A 6 10.98 15.66 6.18
C PHE A 6 11.43 16.44 7.41
N GLU A 7 12.39 17.35 7.21
CA GLU A 7 12.89 18.23 8.28
C GLU A 7 11.87 19.32 8.66
N ASN A 8 10.97 19.65 7.72
CA ASN A 8 10.02 20.75 7.79
C ASN A 8 8.66 20.35 7.19
N SER A 9 7.58 20.81 7.82
CA SER A 9 6.22 20.45 7.42
C SER A 9 5.82 20.97 6.03
N GLU A 10 6.41 22.07 5.57
CA GLU A 10 6.10 22.66 4.27
C GLU A 10 6.56 21.78 3.11
N ASP A 11 7.73 21.14 3.21
CA ASP A 11 8.22 20.27 2.15
C ASP A 11 7.45 18.95 2.10
N TYR A 12 6.95 18.47 3.25
CA TYR A 12 6.00 17.38 3.30
C TYR A 12 4.69 17.72 2.58
N GLU A 13 4.07 18.86 2.88
CA GLU A 13 2.79 19.24 2.28
C GLU A 13 2.90 19.49 0.77
N LYS A 14 4.06 19.93 0.26
CA LYS A 14 4.30 20.04 -1.20
C LYS A 14 4.26 18.70 -1.94
N VAL A 15 4.64 17.60 -1.28
CA VAL A 15 4.74 16.28 -1.92
C VAL A 15 3.63 15.33 -1.51
N LYS A 16 3.00 15.57 -0.36
CA LYS A 16 1.81 14.86 0.11
C LYS A 16 0.66 15.15 -0.84
N GLY A 17 0.09 14.12 -1.45
CA GLY A 17 -0.98 14.27 -2.43
C GLY A 17 -0.52 14.62 -3.85
N ALA A 18 0.79 14.71 -4.12
CA ALA A 18 1.29 14.90 -5.48
C ALA A 18 0.88 13.73 -6.43
N TYR A 19 0.67 12.55 -5.86
CA TYR A 19 0.21 11.36 -6.59
C TYR A 19 -0.86 10.64 -5.75
N ILE A 20 -2.12 10.75 -6.19
CA ILE A 20 -3.26 10.09 -5.56
C ILE A 20 -3.82 9.08 -6.55
N ILE A 21 -3.83 7.80 -6.17
CA ILE A 21 -4.51 6.76 -6.94
C ILE A 21 -6.00 6.83 -6.61
N ASN A 22 -6.84 7.06 -7.64
CA ASN A 22 -8.29 7.15 -7.54
C ASN A 22 -8.99 6.28 -8.60
N ARG A 23 -10.33 6.15 -8.53
CA ARG A 23 -11.08 5.34 -9.49
C ARG A 23 -10.85 5.75 -10.95
N GLU A 24 -10.79 7.04 -11.23
CA GLU A 24 -10.61 7.55 -12.59
C GLU A 24 -9.30 7.06 -13.22
N MET A 25 -8.21 7.07 -12.44
CA MET A 25 -6.93 6.52 -12.86
C MET A 25 -7.00 5.02 -13.11
N ILE A 26 -7.68 4.27 -12.23
CA ILE A 26 -7.83 2.82 -12.40
C ILE A 26 -8.63 2.48 -13.65
N ASN A 27 -9.68 3.25 -13.96
CA ASN A 27 -10.49 3.05 -15.16
C ASN A 27 -9.72 3.28 -16.47
N ARG A 28 -8.66 4.11 -16.44
CA ARG A 28 -7.74 4.32 -17.58
C ARG A 28 -6.59 3.32 -17.64
N ALA A 29 -6.37 2.56 -16.57
CA ALA A 29 -5.27 1.61 -16.50
C ALA A 29 -5.57 0.33 -17.28
N LYS A 30 -4.54 -0.51 -17.45
CA LYS A 30 -4.71 -1.83 -18.05
C LYS A 30 -5.72 -2.65 -17.24
N LYS A 31 -6.66 -3.31 -17.92
CA LYS A 31 -7.64 -4.18 -17.26
C LYS A 31 -6.93 -5.27 -16.45
N GLY A 32 -7.42 -5.51 -15.23
CA GLY A 32 -6.89 -6.54 -14.33
C GLY A 32 -5.58 -6.18 -13.63
N ILE A 33 -5.19 -4.90 -13.58
CA ILE A 33 -4.05 -4.48 -12.76
C ILE A 33 -4.29 -4.76 -11.28
N ILE A 34 -3.22 -5.06 -10.56
CA ILE A 34 -3.21 -5.27 -9.11
C ILE A 34 -2.54 -4.08 -8.44
N ILE A 35 -3.16 -3.58 -7.37
CA ILE A 35 -2.70 -2.43 -6.58
C ILE A 35 -2.20 -2.97 -5.24
N LEU A 36 -0.94 -2.67 -4.94
CA LEU A 36 -0.29 -3.02 -3.68
C LEU A 36 0.06 -1.75 -2.90
N HIS A 37 0.07 -1.85 -1.58
CA HIS A 37 0.41 -0.76 -0.67
C HIS A 37 0.82 -1.32 0.69
N PRO A 38 1.97 -0.92 1.27
CA PRO A 38 2.47 -1.50 2.51
C PRO A 38 1.69 -1.12 3.77
N LEU A 39 0.78 -0.12 3.69
CA LEU A 39 0.02 0.45 4.82
C LEU A 39 0.92 1.02 5.96
N PRO A 40 0.41 1.91 6.83
CA PRO A 40 -0.88 2.61 6.72
C PRO A 40 -0.89 3.55 5.51
N ARG A 41 -2.07 3.71 4.87
CA ARG A 41 -2.27 4.75 3.86
C ARG A 41 -2.72 6.04 4.53
N VAL A 42 -2.29 7.19 4.00
CA VAL A 42 -2.62 8.53 4.56
C VAL A 42 -3.50 9.34 3.60
N GLY A 43 -3.22 9.27 2.31
CA GLY A 43 -3.97 9.98 1.27
C GLY A 43 -3.51 9.69 -0.17
N GLU A 44 -2.53 8.81 -0.32
CA GLU A 44 -1.94 8.37 -1.59
C GLU A 44 -2.85 7.41 -2.38
N ILE A 45 -3.83 6.77 -1.73
CA ILE A 45 -4.85 5.92 -2.36
C ILE A 45 -6.21 6.34 -1.79
N SER A 46 -7.09 6.79 -2.67
CA SER A 46 -8.46 7.16 -2.31
C SER A 46 -9.29 5.92 -1.93
N THR A 47 -10.24 6.10 -1.01
CA THR A 47 -11.11 5.01 -0.50
C THR A 47 -12.07 4.49 -1.56
N ASP A 48 -12.34 5.27 -2.61
CA ASP A 48 -13.12 4.84 -3.78
C ASP A 48 -12.44 3.74 -4.61
N VAL A 49 -11.21 3.34 -4.26
CA VAL A 49 -10.46 2.24 -4.89
C VAL A 49 -10.64 0.92 -4.11
N ASP A 50 -11.20 0.93 -2.90
CA ASP A 50 -11.21 -0.23 -1.98
C ASP A 50 -11.98 -1.45 -2.50
N ASP A 51 -13.06 -1.20 -3.23
CA ASP A 51 -13.94 -2.21 -3.83
C ASP A 51 -13.45 -2.70 -5.21
N TYR A 52 -12.37 -2.12 -5.75
CA TYR A 52 -11.79 -2.58 -7.00
C TYR A 52 -11.21 -3.97 -6.78
N GLU A 53 -11.57 -4.93 -7.64
CA GLU A 53 -11.13 -6.33 -7.51
C GLU A 53 -9.59 -6.48 -7.42
N GLY A 54 -8.85 -5.60 -8.10
CA GLY A 54 -7.40 -5.57 -8.06
C GLY A 54 -6.79 -4.87 -6.84
N ALA A 55 -7.58 -4.28 -5.94
CA ALA A 55 -7.10 -3.69 -4.68
C ALA A 55 -6.62 -4.80 -3.73
N ALA A 56 -5.32 -5.05 -3.71
CA ALA A 56 -4.72 -6.19 -3.02
C ALA A 56 -3.99 -5.82 -1.72
N TYR A 57 -3.92 -4.54 -1.35
CA TYR A 57 -3.16 -4.07 -0.19
C TYR A 57 -3.66 -4.64 1.16
N PHE A 58 -4.95 -4.92 1.31
CA PHE A 58 -5.45 -5.64 2.50
C PHE A 58 -4.99 -7.10 2.53
N ARG A 59 -5.11 -7.80 1.39
CA ARG A 59 -4.60 -9.19 1.27
C ARG A 59 -3.10 -9.24 1.45
N GLN A 60 -2.36 -8.25 0.96
CA GLN A 60 -0.92 -8.11 1.13
C GLN A 60 -0.55 -7.99 2.63
N ALA A 61 -1.22 -7.12 3.38
CA ALA A 61 -0.98 -6.98 4.82
C ALA A 61 -1.26 -8.29 5.56
N HIS A 62 -2.37 -8.97 5.23
CA HIS A 62 -2.71 -10.28 5.76
C HIS A 62 -1.65 -11.35 5.43
N ASN A 63 -1.17 -11.38 4.18
CA ASN A 63 -0.10 -12.29 3.75
C ASN A 63 1.22 -12.05 4.52
N GLY A 64 1.45 -10.84 5.03
CA GLY A 64 2.58 -10.54 5.90
C GLY A 64 2.64 -11.40 7.16
N LEU A 65 1.49 -11.85 7.69
CA LEU A 65 1.45 -12.80 8.81
C LEU A 65 2.06 -14.15 8.41
N TYR A 66 1.56 -14.74 7.33
CA TYR A 66 2.01 -16.05 6.86
C TYR A 66 3.48 -16.05 6.45
N VAL A 67 3.93 -14.98 5.79
CA VAL A 67 5.35 -14.83 5.42
C VAL A 67 6.24 -14.81 6.65
N ARG A 68 5.86 -14.08 7.71
CA ARG A 68 6.64 -14.05 8.96
C ARG A 68 6.60 -15.39 9.68
N MET A 69 5.44 -16.06 9.72
CA MET A 69 5.34 -17.41 10.30
C MET A 69 6.26 -18.39 9.60
N ALA A 70 6.23 -18.42 8.26
CA ALA A 70 7.10 -19.28 7.46
C ALA A 70 8.58 -18.95 7.65
N LEU A 71 8.93 -17.67 7.71
CA LEU A 71 10.32 -17.24 7.95
C LEU A 71 10.82 -17.67 9.34
N LEU A 72 9.99 -17.49 10.37
CA LEU A 72 10.33 -17.92 11.73
C LEU A 72 10.43 -19.44 11.84
N ALA A 73 9.51 -20.19 11.21
CA ALA A 73 9.57 -21.65 11.11
C ALA A 73 10.90 -22.11 10.47
N LEU A 74 11.29 -21.48 9.36
CA LEU A 74 12.53 -21.78 8.64
C LEU A 74 13.78 -21.52 9.50
N ILE A 75 13.85 -20.38 10.20
CA ILE A 75 15.01 -19.99 11.01
C ILE A 75 15.09 -20.80 12.31
N THR A 76 13.95 -21.20 12.88
CA THR A 76 13.89 -21.97 14.13
C THR A 76 13.91 -23.49 13.95
N GLY A 77 13.93 -23.98 12.70
CA GLY A 77 13.95 -25.41 12.39
C GLY A 77 12.63 -26.14 12.67
N ARG A 78 11.50 -25.42 12.64
CA ARG A 78 10.15 -25.97 12.87
C ARG A 78 9.38 -25.98 11.55
N THR A 79 9.76 -26.85 10.63
CA THR A 79 9.06 -27.08 9.34
C THR A 79 8.08 -28.22 9.42
#